data_AF-H3C5G9-F1
#
_entry.id   AF-H3C5G9-F1
#
_cell.length_a   1.000
_cell.length_b   1.000
_cell.length_c   1.000
_cell.angle_alpha   90.00
_cell.angle_beta   90.00
_cell.angle_gamma   90.00
#
_symmetry.space_group_name_H-M   'P 1'
#
loop_
_entity.id
_entity.type
_entity.pdbx_description
1 polymer ?
#
loop_
_entity_poly.entity_id
_entity_poly.type
_entity_poly.pdbx_seq_one_letter_code
_entity_poly.pdbx_strand_id
1 'polypeptide(L)'
;RGYEFHLTEGRLVFRTPYGQPDSFSAQSLALDGLYEFYVFNLYVEQILLEGDQVDARLRVFRTLVTPLLPRPLFCENGTLLAERMFLAYLGDVPEDVVLVSVGLNGQEFPLQAQTLTGFTVTEVAHANNTRGYTLKVPFDHPVVQQQQDRAMQYVLMIQFTLHVLPEERPVYHQTSVTVLLDASPPAINASCSDSGMRFTLEHRPSEHPWQITIGSELLTSELAARHGYVLSNHSQRLQLDVPLFTAGYEYKNVSLKGFAGTFEVHLQDPKSAEVHSWVQTCPFSLSQYIFCSRTGVMTVVADLSPMVQSGLDPARTSLLSKDCRPTESDGTRVLYSFPLNSCGNT
;
A
#
# COMPACT_ATOMS: atom_id res chain seq x y z
N ARG A 1 43.59 21.46 -16.94
CA ARG A 1 43.08 20.47 -15.95
C ARG A 1 42.68 21.16 -14.63
N GLY A 2 42.20 22.41 -14.63
CA GLY A 2 41.75 23.10 -13.40
C GLY A 2 42.85 23.51 -12.41
N TYR A 3 44.05 22.92 -12.47
CA TYR A 3 45.19 23.35 -11.66
C TYR A 3 45.80 24.66 -12.16
N GLU A 4 46.08 25.56 -11.22
CA GLU A 4 46.78 26.81 -11.48
C GLU A 4 47.93 27.00 -10.49
N PHE A 5 49.06 27.48 -11.02
CA PHE A 5 50.21 27.88 -10.24
C PHE A 5 50.52 29.35 -10.53
N HIS A 6 50.61 30.15 -9.48
CA HIS A 6 50.94 31.57 -9.58
C HIS A 6 52.13 31.87 -8.68
N LEU A 7 53.10 32.62 -9.17
CA LEU A 7 54.14 33.19 -8.33
C LEU A 7 53.70 34.60 -7.95
N THR A 8 53.45 34.85 -6.67
CA THR A 8 53.00 36.15 -6.16
C THR A 8 53.87 36.55 -4.98
N GLU A 9 54.58 37.67 -5.11
CA GLU A 9 55.46 38.21 -4.04
C GLU A 9 56.47 37.17 -3.50
N GLY A 10 57.07 36.38 -4.39
CA GLY A 10 58.02 35.32 -4.02
C GLY A 10 57.39 34.06 -3.41
N ARG A 11 56.05 33.96 -3.38
CA ARG A 11 55.32 32.76 -2.94
C ARG A 11 54.75 32.02 -4.13
N LEU A 12 54.97 30.71 -4.18
CA LEU A 12 54.28 29.83 -5.11
C LEU A 12 52.88 29.51 -4.55
N VAL A 13 51.84 29.90 -5.27
CA VAL A 13 50.43 29.68 -4.92
C VAL A 13 49.88 28.59 -5.83
N PHE A 14 49.43 27.48 -5.24
CA PHE A 14 48.72 26.41 -5.92
C PHE A 14 47.21 26.57 -5.71
N ARG A 15 46.45 26.52 -6.79
CA ARG A 15 44.97 26.50 -6.76
C ARG A 15 44.44 25.32 -7.56
N THR A 16 43.38 24.72 -7.03
CA THR A 16 42.70 23.58 -7.65
C THR A 16 41.24 23.57 -7.22
N PRO A 17 40.30 23.18 -8.10
CA PRO A 17 38.97 22.78 -7.66
C PRO A 17 39.06 21.59 -6.69
N TYR A 18 38.05 21.44 -5.83
CA TYR A 18 37.87 20.24 -5.01
C TYR A 18 37.53 19.03 -5.88
N GLY A 19 37.80 17.83 -5.37
CA GLY A 19 37.48 16.57 -6.06
C GLY A 19 38.31 16.27 -7.30
N GLN A 20 39.48 16.91 -7.44
CA GLN A 20 40.35 16.66 -8.59
C GLN A 20 41.03 15.27 -8.50
N PRO A 21 41.22 14.57 -9.64
CA PRO A 21 41.73 13.19 -9.65
C PRO A 21 43.14 13.02 -9.09
N ASP A 22 43.97 14.07 -9.13
CA ASP A 22 45.35 14.02 -8.63
C ASP A 22 45.45 14.37 -7.12
N SER A 23 44.31 14.54 -6.44
CA SER A 23 44.30 14.52 -4.97
C SER A 23 44.66 13.12 -4.49
N PHE A 24 45.59 13.02 -3.55
CA PHE A 24 46.17 11.75 -3.10
C PHE A 24 45.12 10.87 -2.42
N SER A 25 44.19 11.50 -1.69
CA SER A 25 43.03 10.87 -1.06
C SER A 25 42.06 11.94 -0.60
N ALA A 26 40.76 11.75 -0.84
CA ALA A 26 39.73 12.40 -0.03
C ALA A 26 39.69 11.66 1.32
N GLN A 27 39.78 12.39 2.43
CA GLN A 27 39.74 11.84 3.77
C GLN A 27 38.55 12.43 4.53
N SER A 28 37.93 11.60 5.34
CA SER A 28 36.83 11.95 6.21
C SER A 28 37.35 12.29 7.61
N LEU A 29 36.64 13.19 8.30
CA LEU A 29 36.92 13.53 9.69
C LEU A 29 35.63 13.66 10.49
N ALA A 30 35.60 12.98 11.62
CA ALA A 30 34.55 13.12 12.62
C ALA A 30 34.91 14.22 13.64
N LEU A 31 34.06 15.24 13.72
CA LEU A 31 34.07 16.29 14.75
C LEU A 31 32.68 16.38 15.39
N ASP A 32 31.95 17.48 15.18
CA ASP A 32 30.51 17.67 15.47
C ASP A 32 29.61 17.31 14.28
N GLY A 33 30.18 16.60 13.30
CA GLY A 33 29.55 16.15 12.08
C GLY A 33 30.57 15.40 11.23
N LEU A 34 30.17 15.05 10.01
CA LEU A 34 31.08 14.50 9.01
C LEU A 34 31.66 15.62 8.16
N TYR A 35 32.98 15.63 8.06
CA TYR A 35 33.73 16.56 7.22
C TYR A 35 34.60 15.79 6.25
N GLU A 36 34.90 16.40 5.11
CA GLU A 36 35.90 15.91 4.17
C GLU A 36 37.02 16.93 3.97
N PHE A 37 38.20 16.44 3.63
CA PHE A 37 39.32 17.26 3.18
C PHE A 37 40.19 16.50 2.19
N TYR A 38 40.98 17.24 1.42
CA TYR A 38 41.81 16.69 0.36
C TYR A 38 43.28 16.92 0.69
N VAL A 39 44.07 15.86 0.50
CA VAL A 39 45.51 15.88 0.71
C VAL A 39 46.21 15.90 -0.65
N PHE A 40 47.13 16.84 -0.84
CA PHE A 40 47.95 16.95 -2.04
C PHE A 40 49.43 16.85 -1.67
N ASN A 41 50.16 15.93 -2.31
CA ASN A 41 51.61 15.87 -2.18
C ASN A 41 52.24 16.68 -3.30
N LEU A 42 52.67 17.89 -2.99
CA LEU A 42 53.31 18.80 -3.93
C LEU A 42 54.82 18.55 -3.96
N TYR A 43 55.32 18.20 -5.14
CA TYR A 43 56.75 18.22 -5.46
C TYR A 43 57.06 19.46 -6.29
N VAL A 44 57.97 20.30 -5.78
CA VAL A 44 58.47 21.48 -6.48
C VAL A 44 59.96 21.33 -6.68
N GLU A 45 60.40 21.45 -7.93
CA GLU A 45 61.82 21.54 -8.28
C GLU A 45 62.10 22.95 -8.82
N GLN A 46 63.00 23.65 -8.14
CA GLN A 46 63.51 24.94 -8.59
C GLN A 46 64.96 24.76 -9.04
N ILE A 47 65.24 25.15 -10.27
CA ILE A 47 66.55 25.02 -10.89
C ILE A 47 67.08 26.42 -11.15
N LEU A 48 68.22 26.75 -10.56
CA LEU A 48 69.00 27.94 -10.88
C LEU A 48 70.00 27.57 -11.98
N LEU A 49 70.01 28.35 -13.05
CA LEU A 49 70.91 28.17 -14.18
C LEU A 49 71.96 29.28 -14.17
N GLU A 50 73.22 28.91 -14.42
CA GLU A 50 74.30 29.84 -14.74
C GLU A 50 74.75 29.55 -16.18
N GLY A 51 74.27 30.38 -17.12
CA GLY A 51 74.33 30.06 -18.54
C GLY A 51 73.48 28.82 -18.88
N ASP A 52 74.07 27.86 -19.60
CA ASP A 52 73.44 26.56 -19.91
C ASP A 52 73.74 25.47 -18.85
N GLN A 53 74.46 25.82 -17.77
CA GLN A 53 74.80 24.90 -16.69
C GLN A 53 73.83 25.05 -15.52
N VAL A 54 73.51 23.94 -14.87
CA VAL A 54 72.73 23.97 -13.62
C VAL A 54 73.68 24.35 -12.49
N ASP A 55 73.45 25.53 -11.91
CA ASP A 55 74.22 26.03 -10.76
C ASP A 55 73.68 25.41 -9.46
N ALA A 56 72.38 25.56 -9.21
CA ALA A 56 71.75 25.03 -8.01
C ALA A 56 70.40 24.39 -8.31
N ARG A 57 70.04 23.36 -7.54
CA ARG A 57 68.76 22.67 -7.66
C ARG A 57 68.17 22.46 -6.28
N LEU A 58 67.03 23.09 -6.04
CA LEU A 58 66.25 22.93 -4.83
C LEU A 58 65.06 22.02 -5.12
N ARG A 59 64.92 20.96 -4.32
CA ARG A 59 63.78 20.03 -4.39
C ARG A 59 63.00 20.12 -3.09
N VAL A 60 61.71 20.43 -3.21
CA VAL A 60 60.82 20.62 -2.07
C VAL A 60 59.66 19.65 -2.20
N PHE A 61 59.46 18.86 -1.16
CA PHE A 61 58.25 18.08 -0.96
C PHE A 61 57.42 18.74 0.14
N ARG A 62 56.15 19.00 -0.14
CA ARG A 62 55.18 19.57 0.81
C ARG A 62 53.85 18.89 0.67
N THR A 63 53.27 18.50 1.80
CA THR A 63 51.88 18.07 1.86
C THR A 63 50.99 19.27 2.12
N LEU A 64 50.01 19.49 1.25
CA LEU A 64 48.98 20.51 1.37
C LEU A 64 47.68 19.83 1.77
N VAL A 65 46.99 20.42 2.75
CA VAL A 65 45.71 19.96 3.26
C VAL A 65 44.70 21.07 3.04
N THR A 66 43.56 20.77 2.42
CA THR A 66 42.51 21.75 2.25
C THR A 66 41.78 22.05 3.56
N PRO A 67 41.08 23.19 3.67
CA PRO A 67 40.11 23.38 4.75
C PRO A 67 39.09 22.24 4.80
N LEU A 68 38.53 22.02 6.00
CA LEU A 68 37.46 21.05 6.21
C LEU A 68 36.18 21.52 5.50
N LEU A 69 35.59 20.64 4.70
CA LEU A 69 34.29 20.87 4.06
C LEU A 69 33.23 20.02 4.76
N PRO A 70 32.10 20.59 5.20
CA PRO A 70 30.99 19.80 5.72
C PRO A 70 30.50 18.81 4.67
N ARG A 71 30.29 17.55 5.07
CA ARG A 71 29.78 16.48 4.19
C ARG A 71 28.50 15.90 4.77
N PRO A 72 27.33 16.51 4.51
CA PRO A 72 26.06 16.02 5.01
C PRO A 72 25.71 14.68 4.36
N LEU A 73 25.30 13.71 5.18
CA LEU A 73 24.66 12.49 4.69
C LEU A 73 23.18 12.78 4.43
N PHE A 74 22.60 12.08 3.45
CA PHE A 74 21.17 12.17 3.17
C PHE A 74 20.49 10.82 3.40
N CYS A 75 19.21 10.87 3.75
CA CYS A 75 18.38 9.69 3.86
C CYS A 75 17.11 9.82 3.03
N GLU A 76 16.84 8.82 2.20
CA GLU A 76 15.63 8.70 1.39
C GLU A 76 14.66 7.70 2.01
N ASN A 77 13.39 8.08 2.06
CA ASN A 77 12.30 7.19 2.44
C ASN A 77 11.77 6.46 1.20
N GLY A 78 11.94 5.14 1.15
CA GLY A 78 11.40 4.28 0.10
C GLY A 78 10.38 3.26 0.60
N THR A 79 9.66 3.57 1.68
CA THR A 79 8.73 2.65 2.36
C THR A 79 7.77 1.96 1.40
N LEU A 80 7.65 0.64 1.54
CA LEU A 80 6.83 -0.22 0.70
C LEU A 80 5.57 -0.63 1.45
N LEU A 81 4.49 0.14 1.25
CA LEU A 81 3.20 -0.10 1.90
C LEU A 81 2.61 -1.48 1.60
N ALA A 82 2.68 -1.91 0.33
CA ALA A 82 2.14 -3.19 -0.10
C ALA A 82 2.85 -4.39 0.56
N GLU A 83 4.15 -4.23 0.88
CA GLU A 83 4.96 -5.25 1.53
C GLU A 83 4.98 -5.09 3.06
N ARG A 84 4.36 -4.02 3.60
CA ARG A 84 4.40 -3.67 5.04
C ARG A 84 5.82 -3.52 5.59
N MET A 85 6.69 -2.88 4.80
CA MET A 85 8.11 -2.73 5.12
C MET A 85 8.52 -1.27 5.07
N PHE A 86 9.05 -0.75 6.17
CA PHE A 86 9.84 0.48 6.14
C PHE A 86 11.11 0.24 5.35
N LEU A 87 11.44 1.17 4.48
CA LEU A 87 12.69 1.18 3.72
C LEU A 87 13.30 2.57 3.80
N ALA A 88 14.51 2.64 4.35
CA ALA A 88 15.30 3.86 4.46
C ALA A 88 16.64 3.64 3.78
N TYR A 89 17.03 4.54 2.90
CA TYR A 89 18.31 4.50 2.20
C TYR A 89 19.20 5.65 2.69
N LEU A 90 20.34 5.32 3.29
CA LEU A 90 21.39 6.28 3.66
C LEU A 90 22.41 6.35 2.52
N GLY A 91 22.61 7.52 1.91
CA GLY A 91 23.49 7.72 0.76
C GLY A 91 24.70 8.61 1.02
N ASP A 92 25.58 8.68 0.02
CA ASP A 92 26.80 9.52 -0.04
C ASP A 92 27.84 9.29 1.07
N VAL A 93 27.85 8.10 1.65
CA VAL A 93 28.83 7.71 2.68
C VAL A 93 30.20 7.50 2.04
N PRO A 94 31.27 8.20 2.48
CA PRO A 94 32.62 8.01 1.94
C PRO A 94 33.18 6.58 2.13
N GLU A 95 34.18 6.21 1.32
CA GLU A 95 34.83 4.90 1.37
C GLU A 95 35.61 4.63 2.68
N ASP A 96 36.04 5.68 3.38
CA ASP A 96 36.70 5.59 4.68
C ASP A 96 35.71 5.69 5.86
N VAL A 97 34.40 5.67 5.58
CA VAL A 97 33.34 5.70 6.60
C VAL A 97 32.48 4.45 6.52
N VAL A 98 32.31 3.75 7.64
CA VAL A 98 31.59 2.48 7.72
C VAL A 98 30.41 2.57 8.70
N LEU A 99 29.27 1.99 8.34
CA LEU A 99 28.15 1.86 9.27
C LEU A 99 28.45 0.73 10.27
N VAL A 100 28.24 0.96 11.57
CA VAL A 100 28.54 -0.02 12.63
C VAL A 100 27.31 -0.46 13.41
N SER A 101 26.33 0.43 13.59
CA SER A 101 25.07 0.12 14.26
C SER A 101 23.92 0.99 13.74
N VAL A 102 22.70 0.51 13.97
CA VAL A 102 21.46 1.24 13.70
C VAL A 102 20.64 1.28 14.98
N GLY A 103 20.24 2.47 15.41
CA GLY A 103 19.25 2.70 16.45
C GLY A 103 17.85 2.80 15.88
N LEU A 104 16.91 2.00 16.38
CA LEU A 104 15.49 2.04 16.00
C LEU A 104 14.66 2.42 17.23
N ASN A 105 13.95 3.55 17.18
CA ASN A 105 13.11 4.06 18.28
C ASN A 105 13.81 4.05 19.65
N GLY A 106 15.10 4.40 19.67
CA GLY A 106 15.92 4.49 20.88
C GLY A 106 16.65 3.20 21.28
N GLN A 107 16.40 2.07 20.61
CA GLN A 107 17.12 0.82 20.84
C GLN A 107 18.22 0.62 19.80
N GLU A 108 19.46 0.43 20.25
CA GLU A 108 20.63 0.25 19.37
C GLU A 108 20.87 -1.21 18.98
N PHE A 109 21.17 -1.44 17.71
CA PHE A 109 21.42 -2.75 17.13
C PHE A 109 22.73 -2.76 16.32
N PRO A 110 23.74 -3.54 16.75
CA PRO A 110 24.95 -3.76 15.95
C PRO A 110 24.65 -4.48 14.64
N LEU A 111 25.36 -4.14 13.55
CA LEU A 111 25.15 -4.79 12.26
C LEU A 111 25.41 -6.30 12.25
N GLN A 112 26.13 -6.83 13.23
CA GLN A 112 26.40 -8.27 13.34
C GLN A 112 25.20 -9.07 13.86
N ALA A 113 24.22 -8.41 14.51
CA ALA A 113 23.08 -9.06 15.14
C ALA A 113 21.79 -9.06 14.27
N GLN A 114 21.85 -8.53 13.05
CA GLN A 114 20.68 -8.25 12.21
C GLN A 114 19.78 -9.48 11.96
N THR A 115 20.38 -10.65 11.75
CA THR A 115 19.62 -11.88 11.43
C THR A 115 18.78 -12.38 12.61
N LEU A 116 19.14 -12.00 13.83
CA LEU A 116 18.42 -12.37 15.05
C LEU A 116 17.32 -11.37 15.41
N THR A 117 17.38 -10.16 14.85
CA THR A 117 16.53 -9.03 15.26
C THR A 117 15.38 -8.76 14.30
N GLY A 118 15.32 -9.40 13.12
CA GLY A 118 14.15 -9.31 12.23
C GLY A 118 14.11 -8.06 11.35
N PHE A 119 15.22 -7.34 11.22
CA PHE A 119 15.43 -6.28 10.22
C PHE A 119 16.68 -6.58 9.39
N THR A 120 16.85 -5.89 8.26
CA THR A 120 18.02 -6.10 7.38
C THR A 120 18.63 -4.78 6.93
N VAL A 121 19.96 -4.75 6.81
CA VAL A 121 20.76 -3.66 6.28
C VAL A 121 21.65 -4.22 5.19
N THR A 122 21.56 -3.66 3.99
CA THR A 122 22.39 -4.04 2.85
C THR A 122 23.24 -2.87 2.38
N GLU A 123 24.54 -3.08 2.25
CA GLU A 123 25.48 -2.11 1.69
C GLU A 123 25.39 -2.10 0.16
N VAL A 124 25.48 -0.91 -0.43
CA VAL A 124 25.46 -0.68 -1.88
C VAL A 124 26.69 0.16 -2.23
N ALA A 125 27.59 -0.38 -3.05
CA ALA A 125 28.75 0.37 -3.55
C ALA A 125 28.39 1.18 -4.79
N HIS A 126 28.87 2.42 -4.87
CA HIS A 126 28.66 3.31 -6.01
C HIS A 126 29.94 3.56 -6.78
N ALA A 127 29.81 3.92 -8.06
CA ALA A 127 30.94 4.17 -8.96
C ALA A 127 31.76 5.44 -8.62
N ASN A 128 31.24 6.30 -7.74
CA ASN A 128 31.85 7.57 -7.30
C ASN A 128 32.66 7.42 -5.99
N ASN A 129 33.08 6.20 -5.63
CA ASN A 129 33.78 5.88 -4.38
C ASN A 129 32.98 6.26 -3.12
N THR A 130 31.65 6.34 -3.22
CA THR A 130 30.77 6.39 -2.07
C THR A 130 30.01 5.08 -1.93
N ARG A 131 29.37 4.93 -0.78
CA ARG A 131 28.54 3.79 -0.41
C ARG A 131 27.20 4.27 0.08
N GLY A 132 26.22 3.38 -0.02
CA GLY A 132 24.92 3.55 0.60
C GLY A 132 24.53 2.35 1.44
N TYR A 133 23.57 2.55 2.32
CA TYR A 133 23.02 1.49 3.17
C TYR A 133 21.50 1.52 3.09
N THR A 134 20.92 0.39 2.69
CA THR A 134 19.46 0.21 2.67
C THR A 134 19.03 -0.55 3.90
N LEU A 135 18.30 0.12 4.79
CA LEU A 135 17.65 -0.47 5.96
C LEU A 135 16.22 -0.87 5.61
N LYS A 136 15.84 -2.12 5.93
CA LYS A 136 14.47 -2.62 5.82
C LYS A 136 13.98 -3.13 7.17
N VAL A 137 12.83 -2.60 7.63
CA VAL A 137 12.21 -2.97 8.91
C VAL A 137 10.73 -3.28 8.69
N PRO A 138 10.22 -4.48 9.06
CA PRO A 138 8.80 -4.80 8.98
C PRO A 138 7.95 -3.90 9.89
N PHE A 139 6.71 -3.59 9.49
CA PHE A 139 5.78 -2.84 10.33
C PHE A 139 5.42 -3.59 11.62
N ASP A 140 5.41 -4.93 11.55
CA ASP A 140 5.11 -5.81 12.69
C ASP A 140 6.29 -5.95 13.66
N HIS A 141 7.41 -5.26 13.40
CA HIS A 141 8.59 -5.33 14.25
C HIS A 141 8.32 -4.65 15.60
N PRO A 142 8.67 -5.25 16.76
CA PRO A 142 8.27 -4.75 18.09
C PRO A 142 8.69 -3.32 18.42
N VAL A 143 9.79 -2.82 17.82
CA VAL A 143 10.26 -1.45 18.03
C VAL A 143 9.45 -0.40 17.28
N VAL A 144 8.66 -0.78 16.27
CA VAL A 144 7.86 0.15 15.47
C VAL A 144 6.72 0.69 16.33
N GLN A 145 6.62 2.03 16.41
CA GLN A 145 5.58 2.67 17.19
C GLN A 145 4.36 2.95 16.30
N GLN A 146 3.22 2.44 16.74
CA GLN A 146 1.91 2.70 16.16
C GLN A 146 1.26 3.82 16.96
N GLN A 147 1.01 4.96 16.32
CA GLN A 147 0.29 6.08 16.91
C GLN A 147 -1.12 6.14 16.29
N GLN A 148 -2.13 6.19 17.16
CA GLN A 148 -3.53 6.14 16.78
C GLN A 148 -4.22 7.42 17.28
N ASP A 149 -4.35 8.43 16.41
CA ASP A 149 -5.11 9.65 16.70
C ASP A 149 -6.38 9.72 15.84
N ARG A 150 -6.23 9.88 14.51
CA ARG A 150 -7.34 9.86 13.52
C ARG A 150 -7.10 8.96 12.30
N ALA A 151 -5.84 8.61 12.05
CA ALA A 151 -5.40 7.65 11.05
C ALA A 151 -4.34 6.76 11.71
N MET A 152 -4.22 5.50 11.28
CA MET A 152 -3.14 4.63 11.71
C MET A 152 -1.81 5.16 11.19
N GLN A 153 -1.00 5.74 12.08
CA GLN A 153 0.31 6.27 11.76
C GLN A 153 1.38 5.35 12.31
N TYR A 154 2.28 4.92 11.44
CA TYR A 154 3.47 4.17 11.82
C TYR A 154 4.68 5.11 11.76
N VAL A 155 5.43 5.21 12.86
CA VAL A 155 6.63 6.04 12.95
C VAL A 155 7.83 5.20 13.37
N LEU A 156 8.92 5.34 12.62
CA LEU A 156 10.20 4.73 12.90
C LEU A 156 11.29 5.82 12.93
N MET A 157 11.78 6.13 14.13
CA MET A 157 12.97 6.95 14.34
C MET A 157 14.20 6.08 14.14
N ILE A 158 15.13 6.55 13.31
CA ILE A 158 16.31 5.82 12.90
C ILE A 158 17.55 6.65 13.24
N GLN A 159 18.52 6.04 13.88
CA GLN A 159 19.84 6.62 14.12
C GLN A 159 20.90 5.73 13.49
N PHE A 160 21.60 6.20 12.48
CA PHE A 160 22.77 5.52 11.95
C PHE A 160 24.02 5.95 12.73
N THR A 161 24.78 4.98 13.23
CA THR A 161 26.08 5.22 13.85
C THR A 161 27.16 4.74 12.89
N LEU A 162 27.97 5.67 12.41
CA LEU A 162 29.07 5.40 11.47
C LEU A 162 30.42 5.63 12.15
N HIS A 163 31.44 4.90 11.75
CA HIS A 163 32.83 5.13 12.17
C HIS A 163 33.66 5.64 11.00
N VAL A 164 34.43 6.70 11.24
CA VAL A 164 35.49 7.17 10.33
C VAL A 164 36.75 6.35 10.60
N LEU A 165 37.29 5.70 9.58
CA LEU A 165 38.49 4.87 9.64
C LEU A 165 39.75 5.69 9.31
N PRO A 166 40.92 5.31 9.88
CA PRO A 166 41.13 4.19 10.82
C PRO A 166 40.91 4.54 12.31
N GLU A 167 40.65 5.80 12.65
CA GLU A 167 40.56 6.24 14.06
C GLU A 167 39.30 5.74 14.80
N GLU A 168 38.38 5.10 14.08
CA GLU A 168 37.10 4.58 14.57
C GLU A 168 36.27 5.62 15.32
N ARG A 169 36.36 6.89 14.90
CA ARG A 169 35.60 7.97 15.52
C ARG A 169 34.14 7.93 15.07
N PRO A 170 33.17 8.01 16.01
CA PRO A 170 31.77 7.90 15.66
C PRO A 170 31.20 9.19 15.07
N VAL A 171 30.31 9.04 14.10
CA VAL A 171 29.42 10.06 13.53
C VAL A 171 27.99 9.53 13.60
N TYR A 172 27.07 10.37 14.05
CA TYR A 172 25.66 10.01 14.19
C TYR A 172 24.82 10.73 13.13
N HIS A 173 23.91 10.00 12.49
CA HIS A 173 22.93 10.56 11.57
C HIS A 173 21.53 10.11 11.96
N GLN A 174 20.68 11.05 12.35
CA GLN A 174 19.31 10.79 12.77
C GLN A 174 18.30 11.15 11.67
N THR A 175 17.30 10.30 11.50
CA THR A 175 16.19 10.51 10.57
C THR A 175 14.93 9.83 11.09
N SER A 176 13.79 10.06 10.43
CA SER A 176 12.54 9.40 10.76
C SER A 176 11.78 9.04 9.51
N VAL A 177 11.21 7.85 9.48
CA VAL A 177 10.30 7.43 8.42
C VAL A 177 8.91 7.32 9.00
N THR A 178 7.95 7.98 8.36
CA THR A 178 6.55 8.02 8.78
C THR A 178 5.66 7.53 7.65
N VAL A 179 4.69 6.71 8.01
CA VAL A 179 3.62 6.24 7.13
C VAL A 179 2.28 6.57 7.74
N LEU A 180 1.40 7.15 6.93
CA LEU A 180 -0.02 7.29 7.22
C LEU A 180 -0.75 6.21 6.43
N LEU A 181 -1.35 5.25 7.14
CA LEU A 181 -2.27 4.31 6.51
C LEU A 181 -3.63 4.96 6.34
N ASP A 182 -4.19 4.81 5.14
CA ASP A 182 -5.52 5.28 4.85
C ASP A 182 -6.54 4.52 5.70
N ALA A 183 -7.24 5.28 6.55
CA ALA A 183 -8.34 4.82 7.39
C ALA A 183 -9.68 4.81 6.67
N SER A 184 -9.72 5.20 5.39
CA SER A 184 -10.96 5.23 4.64
C SER A 184 -11.59 3.83 4.54
N PRO A 185 -12.94 3.76 4.53
CA PRO A 185 -13.62 2.51 4.30
C PRO A 185 -13.26 1.97 2.90
N PRO A 186 -12.86 0.69 2.77
CA PRO A 186 -12.66 0.08 1.47
C PRO A 186 -13.94 0.10 0.65
N ALA A 187 -13.80 0.33 -0.65
CA ALA A 187 -14.92 0.32 -1.57
C ALA A 187 -15.39 -1.12 -1.84
N ILE A 188 -16.69 -1.37 -1.69
CA ILE A 188 -17.32 -2.62 -2.10
C ILE A 188 -17.79 -2.47 -3.55
N ASN A 189 -17.31 -3.35 -4.42
CA ASN A 189 -17.78 -3.46 -5.80
C ASN A 189 -18.96 -4.43 -5.85
N ALA A 190 -20.08 -4.00 -6.40
CA ALA A 190 -21.26 -4.84 -6.56
C ALA A 190 -21.60 -5.04 -8.04
N SER A 191 -22.02 -6.25 -8.41
CA SER A 191 -22.44 -6.58 -9.76
C SER A 191 -23.64 -7.52 -9.79
N CYS A 192 -24.40 -7.42 -10.89
CA CYS A 192 -25.56 -8.27 -11.15
C CYS A 192 -25.16 -9.48 -11.98
N SER A 193 -25.81 -10.61 -11.73
CA SER A 193 -25.77 -11.81 -12.55
C SER A 193 -27.19 -12.36 -12.72
N ASP A 194 -27.40 -13.29 -13.65
CA ASP A 194 -28.73 -13.89 -13.87
C ASP A 194 -29.21 -14.70 -12.65
N SER A 195 -28.29 -15.16 -11.80
CA SER A 195 -28.59 -15.99 -10.64
C SER A 195 -28.53 -15.26 -9.29
N GLY A 196 -28.22 -13.96 -9.27
CA GLY A 196 -28.08 -13.20 -8.02
C GLY A 196 -27.16 -12.00 -8.11
N MET A 197 -26.66 -11.57 -6.95
CA MET A 197 -25.73 -10.44 -6.81
C MET A 197 -24.36 -10.92 -6.33
N ARG A 198 -23.32 -10.21 -6.75
CA ARG A 198 -21.96 -10.44 -6.26
C ARG A 198 -21.42 -9.15 -5.65
N PHE A 199 -20.91 -9.25 -4.44
CA PHE A 199 -20.18 -8.19 -3.76
C PHE A 199 -18.72 -8.62 -3.63
N THR A 200 -17.80 -7.76 -4.05
CA THR A 200 -16.36 -8.01 -4.01
C THR A 200 -15.68 -6.88 -3.26
N LEU A 201 -14.85 -7.26 -2.29
CA LEU A 201 -14.01 -6.37 -1.50
C LEU A 201 -12.55 -6.74 -1.76
N GLU A 202 -11.82 -5.84 -2.41
CA GLU A 202 -10.39 -6.03 -2.64
C GLU A 202 -9.63 -5.82 -1.32
N HIS A 203 -8.72 -6.75 -1.00
CA HIS A 203 -7.84 -6.60 0.16
C HIS A 203 -6.89 -5.44 -0.08
N ARG A 204 -6.92 -4.45 0.81
CA ARG A 204 -5.95 -3.35 0.83
C ARG A 204 -4.93 -3.61 1.93
N PRO A 205 -3.70 -3.10 1.81
CA PRO A 205 -2.74 -3.06 2.91
C PRO A 205 -3.19 -2.21 4.11
N SER A 206 -4.44 -1.71 4.12
CA SER A 206 -5.00 -0.97 5.25
C SER A 206 -5.28 -1.93 6.39
N GLU A 207 -4.77 -1.59 7.57
CA GLU A 207 -4.96 -2.36 8.80
C GLU A 207 -6.25 -2.06 9.54
N HIS A 208 -7.11 -1.21 8.99
CA HIS A 208 -8.35 -0.87 9.67
C HIS A 208 -9.27 -2.10 9.66
N PRO A 209 -9.66 -2.63 10.85
CA PRO A 209 -10.33 -3.91 10.99
C PRO A 209 -11.83 -3.78 10.66
N TRP A 210 -12.14 -3.30 9.46
CA TRP A 210 -13.51 -3.13 8.98
C TRP A 210 -14.29 -4.44 9.05
N GLN A 211 -15.41 -4.43 9.75
CA GLN A 211 -16.33 -5.54 9.84
C GLN A 211 -17.42 -5.41 8.78
N ILE A 212 -17.69 -6.50 8.08
CA ILE A 212 -18.78 -6.56 7.10
C ILE A 212 -20.00 -7.14 7.81
N THR A 213 -21.13 -6.46 7.74
CA THR A 213 -22.39 -6.94 8.32
C THR A 213 -23.50 -6.98 7.27
N ILE A 214 -24.44 -7.90 7.46
CA ILE A 214 -25.66 -8.00 6.66
C ILE A 214 -26.82 -7.70 7.61
N GLY A 215 -27.48 -6.55 7.41
CA GLY A 215 -28.33 -5.96 8.45
C GLY A 215 -27.51 -5.71 9.72
N SER A 216 -27.90 -6.36 10.83
CA SER A 216 -27.23 -6.21 12.13
C SER A 216 -26.25 -7.33 12.48
N GLU A 217 -26.09 -8.35 11.62
CA GLU A 217 -25.29 -9.54 11.92
C GLU A 217 -23.95 -9.51 11.20
N LEU A 218 -22.87 -9.88 11.91
CA LEU A 218 -21.52 -9.98 11.36
C LEU A 218 -21.43 -11.08 10.30
N LEU A 219 -20.91 -10.74 9.12
CA LEU A 219 -20.69 -11.68 8.04
C LEU A 219 -19.61 -12.68 8.43
N THR A 220 -20.06 -13.90 8.70
CA THR A 220 -19.23 -15.08 9.00
C THR A 220 -19.55 -16.19 8.01
N SER A 221 -18.68 -17.20 7.91
CA SER A 221 -18.95 -18.38 7.10
C SER A 221 -20.20 -19.12 7.57
N GLU A 222 -20.45 -19.14 8.89
CA GLU A 222 -21.66 -19.73 9.48
C GLU A 222 -22.92 -18.94 9.13
N LEU A 223 -22.85 -17.59 9.16
CA LEU A 223 -23.96 -16.75 8.73
C LEU A 223 -24.26 -16.97 7.24
N ALA A 224 -23.22 -16.95 6.40
CA ALA A 224 -23.35 -17.16 4.97
C ALA A 224 -24.03 -18.50 4.66
N ALA A 225 -23.57 -19.60 5.28
CA ALA A 225 -24.16 -20.92 5.11
C ALA A 225 -25.63 -20.97 5.56
N ARG A 226 -25.96 -20.34 6.70
CA ARG A 226 -27.33 -20.30 7.23
C ARG A 226 -28.29 -19.54 6.32
N HIS A 227 -27.82 -18.47 5.68
CA HIS A 227 -28.64 -17.61 4.83
C HIS A 227 -28.60 -18.00 3.34
N GLY A 228 -27.81 -19.02 2.98
CA GLY A 228 -27.68 -19.51 1.60
C GLY A 228 -26.74 -18.68 0.73
N TYR A 229 -25.90 -17.83 1.33
CA TYR A 229 -24.88 -17.08 0.62
C TYR A 229 -23.63 -17.94 0.38
N VAL A 230 -22.84 -17.58 -0.64
CA VAL A 230 -21.54 -18.20 -0.89
C VAL A 230 -20.45 -17.17 -0.59
N LEU A 231 -19.76 -17.37 0.53
CA LEU A 231 -18.64 -16.55 0.95
C LEU A 231 -17.33 -17.21 0.54
N SER A 232 -16.49 -16.48 -0.19
CA SER A 232 -15.19 -16.93 -0.66
C SER A 232 -14.13 -15.90 -0.29
N ASN A 233 -13.07 -16.36 0.40
CA ASN A 233 -11.96 -15.51 0.82
C ASN A 233 -10.69 -15.98 0.11
N HIS A 234 -10.17 -15.15 -0.79
CA HIS A 234 -8.93 -15.37 -1.53
C HIS A 234 -7.83 -14.41 -1.04
N SER A 235 -6.58 -14.65 -1.41
CA SER A 235 -5.45 -13.82 -0.95
C SER A 235 -5.61 -12.33 -1.25
N GLN A 236 -6.22 -11.98 -2.40
CA GLN A 236 -6.36 -10.60 -2.87
C GLN A 236 -7.75 -10.00 -2.65
N ARG A 237 -8.79 -10.81 -2.39
CA ARG A 237 -10.16 -10.32 -2.34
C ARG A 237 -11.08 -11.24 -1.55
N LEU A 238 -12.05 -10.64 -0.89
CA LEU A 238 -13.21 -11.29 -0.32
C LEU A 238 -14.39 -11.13 -1.30
N GLN A 239 -15.08 -12.23 -1.59
CA GLN A 239 -16.24 -12.25 -2.48
C GLN A 239 -17.44 -12.91 -1.78
N LEU A 240 -18.56 -12.21 -1.80
CA LEU A 240 -19.86 -12.68 -1.35
C LEU A 240 -20.79 -12.78 -2.57
N ASP A 241 -21.14 -14.01 -2.96
CA ASP A 241 -22.23 -14.24 -3.89
C ASP A 241 -23.52 -14.45 -3.09
N VAL A 242 -24.56 -13.71 -3.48
CA VAL A 242 -25.88 -13.74 -2.88
C VAL A 242 -26.84 -14.28 -3.94
N PRO A 243 -27.15 -15.59 -3.95
CA PRO A 243 -28.08 -16.18 -4.91
C PRO A 243 -29.50 -15.60 -4.75
N LEU A 244 -30.25 -15.53 -5.85
CA LEU A 244 -31.66 -15.16 -5.85
C LEU A 244 -32.46 -16.00 -4.84
N PHE A 245 -33.43 -15.36 -4.20
CA PHE A 245 -34.33 -15.91 -3.18
C PHE A 245 -33.69 -16.33 -1.85
N THR A 246 -32.44 -15.95 -1.62
CA THR A 246 -31.83 -16.04 -0.29
C THR A 246 -32.37 -14.95 0.64
N ALA A 247 -32.10 -15.10 1.93
CA ALA A 247 -32.48 -14.10 2.92
C ALA A 247 -31.84 -12.73 2.62
N GLY A 248 -32.41 -11.65 3.13
CA GLY A 248 -31.85 -10.29 2.99
C GLY A 248 -32.23 -9.53 1.71
N TYR A 249 -32.77 -10.20 0.68
CA TYR A 249 -33.32 -9.50 -0.48
C TYR A 249 -34.59 -8.71 -0.18
N GLU A 250 -34.68 -7.51 -0.76
CA GLU A 250 -35.94 -6.80 -0.96
C GLU A 250 -36.35 -6.81 -2.44
N TYR A 251 -37.51 -7.36 -2.75
CA TYR A 251 -38.03 -7.39 -4.12
C TYR A 251 -39.12 -6.33 -4.34
N LYS A 252 -39.03 -5.63 -5.47
CA LYS A 252 -39.97 -4.58 -5.89
C LYS A 252 -40.24 -4.67 -7.39
N ASN A 253 -41.26 -3.94 -7.85
CA ASN A 253 -41.63 -3.83 -9.27
C ASN A 253 -41.89 -5.17 -9.97
N VAL A 254 -42.64 -6.06 -9.30
CA VAL A 254 -42.98 -7.39 -9.79
C VAL A 254 -43.97 -7.30 -10.97
N SER A 255 -43.60 -7.85 -12.12
CA SER A 255 -44.39 -7.84 -13.36
C SER A 255 -44.03 -9.02 -14.27
N LEU A 256 -44.74 -9.21 -15.40
CA LEU A 256 -44.34 -10.18 -16.42
C LEU A 256 -42.96 -9.91 -17.03
N LYS A 257 -42.50 -8.65 -17.03
CA LYS A 257 -41.16 -8.31 -17.55
C LYS A 257 -40.05 -8.76 -16.60
N GLY A 258 -40.36 -8.96 -15.33
CA GLY A 258 -39.42 -9.31 -14.29
C GLY A 258 -39.70 -8.54 -13.00
N PHE A 259 -38.69 -8.49 -12.14
CA PHE A 259 -38.71 -7.79 -10.86
C PHE A 259 -37.34 -7.21 -10.56
N ALA A 260 -37.28 -6.24 -9.65
CA ALA A 260 -36.02 -5.71 -9.14
C ALA A 260 -35.75 -6.31 -7.75
N GLY A 261 -34.57 -6.90 -7.56
CA GLY A 261 -34.07 -7.27 -6.24
C GLY A 261 -33.09 -6.22 -5.74
N THR A 262 -33.14 -5.93 -4.45
CA THR A 262 -32.21 -5.03 -3.75
C THR A 262 -31.57 -5.80 -2.61
N PHE A 263 -30.26 -5.61 -2.40
CA PHE A 263 -29.52 -6.19 -1.28
C PHE A 263 -28.56 -5.14 -0.72
N GLU A 264 -28.42 -5.11 0.61
CA GLU A 264 -27.61 -4.12 1.32
C GLU A 264 -26.55 -4.82 2.18
N VAL A 265 -25.33 -4.30 2.08
CA VAL A 265 -24.17 -4.73 2.86
C VAL A 265 -23.65 -3.51 3.61
N HIS A 266 -23.28 -3.68 4.88
CA HIS A 266 -22.68 -2.61 5.66
C HIS A 266 -21.23 -2.91 5.98
N LEU A 267 -20.47 -1.83 6.14
CA LEU A 267 -19.10 -1.82 6.60
C LEU A 267 -19.04 -1.00 7.90
N GLN A 268 -18.60 -1.62 8.98
CA GLN A 268 -18.59 -1.03 10.32
C GLN A 268 -17.17 -1.03 10.89
N ASP A 269 -16.77 0.10 11.49
CA ASP A 269 -15.55 0.17 12.30
C ASP A 269 -15.86 -0.40 13.70
N PRO A 270 -15.14 -1.42 14.20
CA PRO A 270 -15.36 -1.97 15.53
C PRO A 270 -15.15 -0.98 16.68
N LYS A 271 -14.35 0.07 16.45
CA LYS A 271 -13.96 1.06 17.47
C LYS A 271 -14.75 2.36 17.37
N SER A 272 -15.48 2.58 16.28
CA SER A 272 -16.29 3.78 16.07
C SER A 272 -17.76 3.40 15.87
N ALA A 273 -18.66 4.38 15.97
CA ALA A 273 -20.06 4.18 15.63
C ALA A 273 -20.34 4.38 14.12
N GLU A 274 -19.29 4.48 13.30
CA GLU A 274 -19.40 4.75 11.87
C GLU A 274 -19.81 3.48 11.11
N VAL A 275 -20.85 3.63 10.29
CA VAL A 275 -21.41 2.57 9.45
C VAL A 275 -21.56 3.11 8.04
N HIS A 276 -20.96 2.42 7.08
CA HIS A 276 -21.09 2.73 5.66
C HIS A 276 -21.93 1.65 4.99
N SER A 277 -22.97 2.06 4.26
CA SER A 277 -23.89 1.16 3.55
C SER A 277 -23.62 1.12 2.05
N TRP A 278 -23.58 -0.09 1.48
CA TRP A 278 -23.58 -0.34 0.04
C TRP A 278 -24.84 -1.09 -0.36
N VAL A 279 -25.64 -0.46 -1.22
CA VAL A 279 -26.90 -1.02 -1.72
C VAL A 279 -26.74 -1.37 -3.19
N GLN A 280 -27.05 -2.60 -3.56
CA GLN A 280 -27.09 -3.04 -4.95
C GLN A 280 -28.53 -3.36 -5.35
N THR A 281 -28.97 -2.82 -6.49
CA THR A 281 -30.26 -3.14 -7.11
C THR A 281 -30.03 -3.79 -8.47
N CYS A 282 -30.63 -4.95 -8.71
CA CYS A 282 -30.50 -5.70 -9.95
C CYS A 282 -31.87 -6.05 -10.54
N PRO A 283 -32.06 -5.90 -11.85
CA PRO A 283 -33.23 -6.42 -12.53
C PRO A 283 -33.07 -7.92 -12.77
N PHE A 284 -34.15 -8.67 -12.55
CA PHE A 284 -34.20 -10.10 -12.78
C PHE A 284 -35.41 -10.45 -13.63
N SER A 285 -35.23 -11.37 -14.57
CA SER A 285 -36.31 -11.87 -15.42
C SER A 285 -36.25 -13.39 -15.44
N LEU A 286 -37.23 -14.01 -14.80
CA LEU A 286 -37.39 -15.46 -14.75
C LEU A 286 -38.67 -15.83 -15.50
N SER A 287 -38.68 -16.99 -16.14
CA SER A 287 -39.85 -17.50 -16.86
C SER A 287 -41.02 -17.78 -15.91
N GLN A 288 -40.71 -18.19 -14.68
CA GLN A 288 -41.67 -18.53 -13.64
C GLN A 288 -41.10 -18.22 -12.26
N TYR A 289 -41.93 -17.70 -11.37
CA TYR A 289 -41.57 -17.43 -9.98
C TYR A 289 -42.81 -17.19 -9.12
N ILE A 290 -42.66 -17.38 -7.80
CA ILE A 290 -43.67 -17.07 -6.79
C ILE A 290 -43.06 -16.06 -5.83
N PHE A 291 -43.77 -14.96 -5.58
CA PHE A 291 -43.39 -13.92 -4.65
C PHE A 291 -44.46 -13.76 -3.57
N CYS A 292 -44.03 -13.76 -2.31
CA CYS A 292 -44.90 -13.53 -1.16
C CYS A 292 -44.55 -12.17 -0.54
N SER A 293 -45.45 -11.20 -0.64
CA SER A 293 -45.25 -9.88 -0.05
C SER A 293 -45.40 -9.93 1.47
N ARG A 294 -44.79 -8.98 2.18
CA ARG A 294 -45.00 -8.77 3.63
C ARG A 294 -46.44 -8.35 3.97
N THR A 295 -47.19 -7.85 2.99
CA THR A 295 -48.61 -7.48 3.14
C THR A 295 -49.57 -8.65 2.93
N GLY A 296 -49.05 -9.86 2.71
CA GLY A 296 -49.86 -11.06 2.52
C GLY A 296 -50.47 -11.20 1.14
N VAL A 297 -49.91 -10.53 0.13
CA VAL A 297 -50.27 -10.69 -1.28
C VAL A 297 -49.28 -11.66 -1.92
N MET A 298 -49.81 -12.69 -2.57
CA MET A 298 -49.04 -13.63 -3.36
C MET A 298 -49.09 -13.21 -4.83
N THR A 299 -47.92 -13.17 -5.46
CA THR A 299 -47.78 -12.93 -6.89
C THR A 299 -47.14 -14.14 -7.54
N VAL A 300 -47.77 -14.67 -8.59
CA VAL A 300 -47.31 -15.86 -9.30
C VAL A 300 -47.16 -15.52 -10.77
N VAL A 301 -45.96 -15.72 -11.30
CA VAL A 301 -45.71 -15.74 -12.74
C VAL A 301 -45.54 -17.18 -13.18
N ALA A 302 -46.36 -17.61 -14.13
CA ALA A 302 -46.34 -18.96 -14.67
C ALA A 302 -46.15 -18.93 -16.19
N ASP A 303 -45.31 -19.84 -16.68
CA ASP A 303 -45.13 -20.07 -18.11
C ASP A 303 -46.08 -21.16 -18.60
N LEU A 304 -47.04 -20.76 -19.42
CA LEU A 304 -48.07 -21.62 -20.01
C LEU A 304 -47.79 -21.93 -21.49
N SER A 305 -46.60 -21.59 -22.01
CA SER A 305 -46.19 -21.87 -23.40
C SER A 305 -46.53 -23.30 -23.87
N PRO A 306 -46.34 -24.36 -23.07
CA PRO A 306 -46.68 -25.73 -23.48
C PRO A 306 -48.19 -25.93 -23.71
N MET A 307 -49.03 -25.25 -22.95
CA MET A 307 -50.49 -25.40 -23.04
C MET A 307 -51.12 -24.54 -24.14
N VAL A 308 -50.47 -23.44 -24.50
CA VAL A 308 -50.87 -22.59 -25.65
C VAL A 308 -50.93 -23.41 -26.94
N GLN A 309 -49.98 -24.34 -27.13
CA GLN A 309 -49.95 -25.23 -28.30
C GLN A 309 -51.18 -26.15 -28.41
N SER A 310 -51.87 -26.39 -27.29
CA SER A 310 -53.11 -27.18 -27.22
C SER A 310 -54.38 -26.34 -27.33
N GLY A 311 -54.26 -25.05 -27.68
CA GLY A 311 -55.38 -24.12 -27.84
C GLY A 311 -55.86 -23.45 -26.55
N LEU A 312 -55.11 -23.59 -25.44
CA LEU A 312 -55.40 -22.85 -24.21
C LEU A 312 -55.03 -21.37 -24.40
N ASP A 313 -55.95 -20.46 -24.08
CA ASP A 313 -55.67 -19.03 -23.98
C ASP A 313 -55.24 -18.69 -22.55
N PRO A 314 -53.97 -18.29 -22.31
CA PRO A 314 -53.48 -17.96 -20.98
C PRO A 314 -54.30 -16.88 -20.29
N ALA A 315 -54.83 -15.89 -21.02
CA ALA A 315 -55.63 -14.81 -20.43
C ALA A 315 -56.98 -15.28 -19.88
N ARG A 316 -57.45 -16.48 -20.28
CA ARG A 316 -58.73 -17.06 -19.84
C ARG A 316 -58.60 -18.10 -18.72
N THR A 317 -57.38 -18.36 -18.27
CA THR A 317 -57.11 -19.23 -17.13
C THR A 317 -57.55 -18.59 -15.82
N SER A 318 -57.67 -19.38 -14.75
CA SER A 318 -57.95 -18.89 -13.40
C SER A 318 -57.25 -19.76 -12.38
N LEU A 319 -57.07 -19.26 -11.16
CA LEU A 319 -56.73 -20.09 -9.99
C LEU A 319 -57.93 -20.98 -9.61
N LEU A 320 -57.87 -21.62 -8.43
CA LEU A 320 -58.94 -22.54 -7.98
C LEU A 320 -60.31 -21.85 -7.94
N SER A 321 -60.35 -20.59 -7.47
CA SER A 321 -61.53 -19.74 -7.67
C SER A 321 -61.55 -19.14 -9.07
N LYS A 322 -62.68 -19.27 -9.77
CA LYS A 322 -62.89 -18.74 -11.13
C LYS A 322 -62.83 -17.20 -11.22
N ASP A 323 -63.01 -16.52 -10.10
CA ASP A 323 -62.92 -15.06 -10.03
C ASP A 323 -61.47 -14.57 -10.00
N CYS A 324 -60.52 -15.46 -9.71
CA CYS A 324 -59.09 -15.14 -9.65
C CYS A 324 -58.43 -15.34 -11.01
N ARG A 325 -58.58 -14.32 -11.86
CA ARG A 325 -57.99 -14.26 -13.20
C ARG A 325 -56.59 -13.62 -13.19
N PRO A 326 -55.79 -13.81 -14.25
CA PRO A 326 -54.51 -13.12 -14.38
C PRO A 326 -54.69 -11.61 -14.40
N THR A 327 -53.82 -10.89 -13.71
CA THR A 327 -53.73 -9.43 -13.78
C THR A 327 -52.93 -8.98 -15.00
N GLU A 328 -51.99 -9.81 -15.47
CA GLU A 328 -51.26 -9.59 -16.73
C GLU A 328 -51.18 -10.91 -17.52
N SER A 329 -51.13 -10.82 -18.85
CA SER A 329 -50.86 -11.94 -19.76
C SER A 329 -50.12 -11.41 -20.99
N ASP A 330 -49.08 -12.10 -21.44
CA ASP A 330 -48.33 -11.77 -22.67
C ASP A 330 -48.56 -12.79 -23.81
N GLY A 331 -49.55 -13.66 -23.64
CA GLY A 331 -49.92 -14.69 -24.62
C GLY A 331 -49.23 -16.03 -24.42
N THR A 332 -48.18 -16.10 -23.60
CA THR A 332 -47.54 -17.36 -23.18
C THR A 332 -47.40 -17.47 -21.68
N ARG A 333 -47.22 -16.35 -20.98
CA ARG A 333 -47.10 -16.27 -19.53
C ARG A 333 -48.25 -15.47 -18.94
N VAL A 334 -48.54 -15.75 -17.68
CA VAL A 334 -49.58 -15.08 -16.89
C VAL A 334 -49.02 -14.66 -15.55
N LEU A 335 -49.48 -13.50 -15.07
CA LEU A 335 -49.22 -13.03 -13.72
C LEU A 335 -50.55 -13.01 -12.95
N TYR A 336 -50.59 -13.71 -11.83
CA TYR A 336 -51.66 -13.60 -10.84
C TYR A 336 -51.16 -12.82 -9.64
N SER A 337 -52.00 -11.94 -9.10
CA SER A 337 -51.73 -11.23 -7.85
C SER A 337 -52.97 -11.24 -6.98
N PHE A 338 -52.87 -11.85 -5.80
CA PHE A 338 -54.04 -12.11 -4.96
C PHE A 338 -53.67 -12.20 -3.47
N PRO A 339 -54.56 -11.83 -2.54
CA PRO A 339 -54.37 -12.05 -1.11
C PRO A 339 -54.23 -13.54 -0.76
N LEU A 340 -53.33 -13.89 0.17
CA LEU A 340 -53.07 -15.27 0.61
C LEU A 340 -54.32 -16.00 1.09
N ASN A 341 -55.26 -15.29 1.73
CA ASN A 341 -56.51 -15.82 2.27
C ASN A 341 -57.66 -15.89 1.24
N SER A 342 -57.34 -15.77 -0.06
CA SER A 342 -58.33 -15.75 -1.15
C SER A 342 -58.02 -16.83 -2.19
N CYS A 343 -58.76 -16.81 -3.31
CA CYS A 343 -58.52 -17.65 -4.47
C CYS A 343 -58.53 -19.18 -4.25
N GLY A 344 -59.12 -19.64 -3.15
CA GLY A 344 -59.29 -21.06 -2.85
C GLY A 344 -58.12 -21.69 -2.08
N ASN A 345 -57.22 -20.87 -1.52
CA ASN A 345 -56.19 -21.34 -0.60
C ASN A 345 -56.82 -21.76 0.74
N THR A 346 -56.37 -22.89 1.29
CA THR A 346 -56.80 -23.44 2.59
C THR A 346 -55.68 -23.38 3.62
#